data_AF-A0A9X8EBZ3-F1
#
_entry.id   AF-A0A9X8EBZ3-F1
#
_cell.length_a   1.000
_cell.length_b   1.000
_cell.length_c   1.000
_cell.angle_alpha   90.00
_cell.angle_beta   90.00
_cell.angle_gamma   90.00
#
_symmetry.space_group_name_H-M   'P 1'
#
loop_
_entity.id
_entity.type
_entity.pdbx_description
1 polymer ?
#
loop_
_entity_poly.entity_id
_entity_poly.type
_entity_poly.pdbx_seq_one_letter_code
_entity_poly.pdbx_strand_id
1 'polypeptide(L)'
;MDSSTRALVLTVTQYWKGFDLDSKRVMLDAQGVSMQEQKEHSLKSRKALAEHTKKFRKLVDTDKVAAMPSLLKAYQEEIDTLTKRAKYSDNSFFALYKALYEAPDPVPALDAALLLESTSPAPSSTDKTQSIDLVAKLRRELASYESEFASLKNQDITIRNLEAKLAAMEDNMERHVEDKVHAQCSDLENTLRLREGRNVLRRPSML
;
A
#
# COMPACT_ATOMS: atom_id res chain seq x y z
N MET A 1 -17.69 -7.68 -16.68
CA MET A 1 -17.28 -6.50 -17.47
C MET A 1 -17.12 -6.96 -18.90
N ASP A 2 -17.87 -6.39 -19.84
CA ASP A 2 -17.53 -6.50 -21.26
C ASP A 2 -16.22 -5.72 -21.53
N SER A 3 -15.41 -6.20 -22.46
CA SER A 3 -14.09 -5.60 -22.72
C SER A 3 -14.19 -4.16 -23.24
N SER A 4 -15.31 -3.80 -23.86
CA SER A 4 -15.54 -2.47 -24.44
C SER A 4 -15.74 -1.41 -23.37
N THR A 5 -16.65 -1.66 -22.41
CA THR A 5 -16.90 -0.72 -21.30
C THR A 5 -15.65 -0.46 -20.46
N ARG A 6 -14.86 -1.51 -20.18
CA ARG A 6 -13.60 -1.34 -19.44
C ARG A 6 -12.61 -0.45 -20.22
N ALA A 7 -12.50 -0.63 -21.54
CA ALA A 7 -11.62 0.18 -22.37
C ALA A 7 -12.05 1.66 -22.43
N LEU A 8 -13.36 1.92 -22.51
CA LEU A 8 -13.92 3.28 -22.45
C LEU A 8 -13.56 3.99 -21.14
N VAL A 9 -13.85 3.35 -20.00
CA VAL A 9 -13.55 3.90 -18.68
C VAL A 9 -12.06 4.20 -18.51
N LEU A 10 -11.18 3.30 -18.97
CA LEU A 10 -9.74 3.50 -18.90
C LEU A 10 -9.27 4.68 -19.77
N THR A 11 -9.75 4.78 -21.00
CA THR A 11 -9.37 5.85 -21.94
C THR A 11 -9.78 7.22 -21.38
N VAL A 12 -11.03 7.34 -20.95
CA VAL A 12 -11.56 8.58 -20.34
C VAL A 12 -10.77 8.92 -19.07
N THR A 13 -10.55 7.95 -18.19
CA THR A 13 -9.79 8.17 -16.95
C THR A 13 -8.36 8.64 -17.22
N GLN A 14 -7.67 8.02 -18.19
CA GLN A 14 -6.31 8.42 -18.55
C GLN A 14 -6.28 9.85 -19.10
N TYR A 15 -7.22 10.20 -19.97
CA TYR A 15 -7.32 11.57 -20.49
C TYR A 15 -7.51 12.58 -19.36
N TRP A 16 -8.52 12.38 -18.50
CA TRP A 16 -8.85 13.35 -17.45
C TRP A 16 -7.78 13.46 -16.36
N LYS A 17 -7.02 12.39 -16.10
CA LYS A 17 -5.80 12.44 -15.28
C LYS A 17 -4.71 13.29 -15.91
N GLY A 18 -4.45 13.11 -17.21
CA GLY A 18 -3.46 13.91 -17.95
C GLY A 18 -3.90 15.36 -18.19
N PHE A 19 -5.20 15.59 -18.32
CA PHE A 19 -5.78 16.92 -18.44
C PHE A 19 -5.53 17.76 -17.19
N ASP A 20 -5.50 17.11 -16.02
CA ASP A 20 -5.24 17.71 -14.71
C ASP A 20 -6.11 18.94 -14.46
N LEU A 21 -7.42 18.69 -14.29
CA LEU A 21 -8.43 19.73 -14.17
C LEU A 21 -8.13 20.72 -13.04
N ASP A 22 -7.53 20.27 -11.94
CA ASP A 22 -7.22 21.14 -10.80
C ASP A 22 -6.10 22.12 -11.15
N SER A 23 -5.02 21.65 -11.80
CA SER A 23 -3.99 22.55 -12.33
C SER A 23 -4.54 23.51 -13.40
N LYS A 24 -5.45 23.04 -14.26
CA LYS A 24 -6.11 23.91 -15.25
C LYS A 24 -6.96 24.99 -14.59
N ARG A 25 -7.69 24.69 -13.52
CA ARG A 25 -8.48 25.68 -12.76
C ARG A 25 -7.61 26.77 -12.19
N VAL A 26 -6.50 26.42 -11.54
CA VAL A 26 -5.55 27.41 -11.00
C VAL A 26 -4.99 28.32 -12.10
N MET A 27 -4.64 27.75 -13.25
CA MET A 27 -4.18 28.51 -14.41
C MET A 27 -5.27 29.46 -14.95
N LEU A 28 -6.52 28.99 -15.06
CA LEU A 28 -7.65 29.80 -15.53
C LEU A 28 -7.99 30.94 -14.57
N ASP A 29 -7.92 30.69 -13.26
CA ASP A 29 -8.11 31.73 -12.24
C ASP A 29 -7.03 32.82 -12.37
N ALA A 30 -5.76 32.43 -12.52
CA ALA A 30 -4.67 33.38 -12.73
C ALA A 30 -4.84 34.19 -14.03
N GLN A 31 -5.27 33.54 -15.12
CA GLN A 31 -5.61 34.22 -16.37
C GLN A 31 -6.76 35.21 -16.18
N GLY A 32 -7.83 34.80 -15.48
CA GLY A 32 -8.99 35.64 -15.19
C GLY A 32 -8.62 36.90 -14.40
N VAL A 33 -7.78 36.76 -13.36
CA VAL A 33 -7.24 37.88 -12.60
C VAL A 33 -6.46 38.84 -13.50
N SER A 34 -5.53 38.32 -14.31
CA SER A 34 -4.74 39.15 -15.22
C SER A 34 -5.60 39.88 -16.26
N MET A 35 -6.62 39.22 -16.81
CA MET A 35 -7.55 39.84 -17.75
C MET A 35 -8.35 40.98 -17.10
N GLN A 36 -8.77 40.80 -15.85
CA GLN A 36 -9.48 41.83 -15.08
C GLN A 36 -8.57 43.04 -14.83
N GLU A 37 -7.32 42.82 -14.40
CA GLU A 37 -6.34 43.89 -14.21
C GLU A 37 -6.05 44.65 -15.52
N GLN A 38 -5.87 43.94 -16.64
CA GLN A 38 -5.66 44.55 -17.96
C GLN A 38 -6.87 45.37 -18.42
N LYS A 39 -8.08 44.92 -18.09
CA LYS A 39 -9.32 45.66 -18.36
C LYS A 39 -9.37 46.95 -17.56
N GLU A 40 -9.06 46.92 -16.26
CA GLU A 40 -8.99 48.11 -15.41
C GLU A 40 -7.91 49.09 -15.86
N HIS A 41 -6.73 48.58 -16.22
CA HIS A 41 -5.65 49.39 -16.77
C HIS A 41 -6.09 50.11 -18.05
N SER A 42 -6.74 49.41 -18.98
CA SER A 42 -7.24 50.01 -20.22
C SER A 42 -8.31 51.08 -19.98
N LEU A 43 -9.15 50.94 -18.95
CA LEU A 43 -10.10 52.00 -18.58
C LEU A 43 -9.38 53.25 -18.07
N LYS A 44 -8.32 53.08 -17.28
CA LYS A 44 -7.50 54.19 -16.76
C LYS A 44 -6.72 54.87 -17.89
N SER A 45 -6.04 54.11 -18.75
CA SER A 45 -5.27 54.62 -19.88
C SER A 45 -6.16 55.35 -20.89
N ARG A 46 -7.33 54.79 -21.23
CA ARG A 46 -8.31 55.46 -22.09
C ARG A 46 -8.78 56.81 -21.51
N LYS A 47 -9.01 56.91 -20.20
CA LYS A 47 -9.35 58.19 -19.55
C LYS A 47 -8.20 59.19 -19.63
N ALA A 48 -6.98 58.74 -19.37
CA ALA A 48 -5.79 59.58 -19.48
C ALA A 48 -5.57 60.10 -20.91
N LEU A 49 -5.75 59.24 -21.91
CA LEU A 49 -5.64 59.60 -23.33
C LEU A 49 -6.72 60.61 -23.76
N ALA A 50 -7.96 60.44 -23.27
CA ALA A 50 -9.03 61.39 -23.51
C ALA A 50 -8.72 62.78 -22.93
N GLU A 51 -8.20 62.83 -21.69
CA GLU A 51 -7.77 64.08 -21.07
C GLU A 51 -6.56 64.70 -21.78
N HIS A 52 -5.57 63.89 -22.20
CA HIS A 52 -4.44 64.37 -22.99
C HIS A 52 -4.89 65.01 -24.32
N THR A 53 -5.82 64.35 -25.01
CA THR A 53 -6.43 64.86 -26.25
C THR A 53 -7.20 66.17 -26.00
N LYS A 54 -7.93 66.25 -24.89
CA LYS A 54 -8.67 67.46 -24.51
C LYS A 54 -7.73 68.62 -24.19
N LYS A 55 -6.60 68.38 -23.51
CA LYS A 55 -5.56 69.37 -23.25
C LYS A 55 -4.92 69.84 -24.56
N PHE A 56 -4.55 68.91 -25.43
CA PHE A 56 -3.99 69.23 -26.75
C PHE A 56 -4.91 70.13 -27.58
N ARG A 57 -6.21 69.84 -27.62
CA ARG A 57 -7.20 70.68 -28.34
C ARG A 57 -7.27 72.13 -27.84
N LYS A 58 -6.92 72.39 -26.58
CA LYS A 58 -6.95 73.72 -25.98
C LYS A 58 -5.67 74.53 -26.20
N LEU A 59 -4.60 73.91 -26.71
CA LEU A 59 -3.34 74.60 -26.99
C LEU A 59 -3.50 75.59 -28.16
N VAL A 60 -2.62 76.58 -28.21
CA VAL A 60 -2.46 77.46 -29.38
C VAL A 60 -1.65 76.73 -30.46
N ASP A 61 -1.78 77.10 -31.72
CA ASP A 61 -1.21 76.35 -32.85
C ASP A 61 0.32 76.17 -32.77
N THR A 62 1.04 77.16 -32.23
CA THR A 62 2.49 77.06 -31.98
C THR A 62 2.84 75.90 -31.04
N ASP A 63 2.06 75.73 -29.98
CA ASP A 63 2.29 74.73 -28.93
C ASP A 63 1.77 73.34 -29.36
N LYS A 64 0.76 73.29 -30.23
CA LYS A 64 0.26 72.04 -30.81
C LYS A 64 1.34 71.31 -31.60
N VAL A 65 2.15 72.03 -32.39
CA VAL A 65 3.22 71.40 -33.17
C VAL A 65 4.23 70.70 -32.24
N ALA A 66 4.58 71.34 -31.12
CA ALA A 66 5.48 70.77 -30.12
C ALA A 66 4.86 69.60 -29.33
N ALA A 67 3.55 69.65 -29.04
CA ALA A 67 2.84 68.61 -28.28
C ALA A 67 2.35 67.43 -29.12
N MET A 68 2.32 67.54 -30.46
CA MET A 68 1.81 66.48 -31.35
C MET A 68 2.56 65.14 -31.18
N PRO A 69 3.90 65.08 -31.12
CA PRO A 69 4.62 63.82 -31.01
C PRO A 69 4.27 63.04 -29.74
N SER A 70 4.08 63.73 -28.61
CA SER A 70 3.71 63.07 -27.34
C SER A 70 2.29 62.52 -27.38
N LEU A 71 1.35 63.23 -28.01
CA LEU A 71 -0.01 62.76 -28.18
C LEU A 71 -0.06 61.53 -29.09
N LEU A 72 0.63 61.57 -30.23
CA LEU A 72 0.69 60.45 -31.16
C LEU A 72 1.30 59.20 -30.52
N LYS A 73 2.38 59.38 -29.74
CA LYS A 73 2.99 58.29 -28.96
C LYS A 73 2.00 57.68 -27.95
N ALA A 74 1.22 58.50 -27.25
CA ALA A 74 0.22 58.01 -26.31
C ALA A 74 -0.91 57.20 -27.00
N TYR A 75 -1.34 57.60 -28.21
CA TYR A 75 -2.27 56.80 -29.01
C TYR A 75 -1.67 55.48 -29.47
N GLN A 76 -0.41 55.50 -29.92
CA GLN A 76 0.30 54.29 -30.34
C GLN A 76 0.44 53.29 -29.17
N GLU A 77 0.84 53.76 -27.99
CA GLU A 77 0.94 52.93 -26.79
C GLU A 77 -0.40 52.31 -26.39
N GLU A 78 -1.51 53.05 -26.50
CA GLU A 78 -2.85 52.51 -26.23
C GLU A 78 -3.24 51.43 -27.26
N ILE A 79 -2.99 51.66 -28.56
CA ILE A 79 -3.27 50.69 -29.63
C ILE A 79 -2.44 49.40 -29.41
N ASP A 80 -1.16 49.53 -29.10
CA ASP A 80 -0.28 48.39 -28.84
C ASP A 80 -0.74 47.61 -27.60
N THR A 81 -1.16 48.32 -26.55
CA THR A 81 -1.69 47.72 -25.31
C THR A 81 -3.00 46.97 -25.57
N LEU A 82 -3.92 47.56 -26.32
CA LEU A 82 -5.18 46.92 -26.72
C LEU A 82 -4.92 45.67 -27.57
N THR A 83 -3.97 45.74 -28.50
CA THR A 83 -3.56 44.61 -29.35
C THR A 83 -2.97 43.47 -28.50
N LYS A 84 -2.11 43.79 -27.54
CA LYS A 84 -1.54 42.81 -26.60
C LYS A 84 -2.63 42.15 -25.75
N ARG A 85 -3.57 42.92 -25.22
CA ARG A 85 -4.71 42.40 -24.44
C ARG A 85 -5.57 41.46 -25.28
N ALA A 86 -5.92 41.85 -26.51
CA ALA A 86 -6.72 41.01 -27.40
C ALA A 86 -6.03 39.66 -27.67
N LYS A 87 -4.74 39.70 -28.06
CA LYS A 87 -3.94 38.48 -28.27
C LYS A 87 -3.88 37.60 -27.03
N TYR A 88 -3.71 38.18 -25.84
CA TYR A 88 -3.68 37.44 -24.59
C TYR A 88 -5.01 36.72 -24.32
N SER A 89 -6.14 37.42 -24.47
CA SER A 89 -7.48 36.85 -24.33
C SER A 89 -7.73 35.71 -25.32
N ASP A 90 -7.41 35.93 -26.60
CA ASP A 90 -7.63 34.93 -27.66
C ASP A 90 -6.78 33.69 -27.42
N ASN A 91 -5.50 33.86 -27.08
CA ASN A 91 -4.61 32.74 -26.79
C ASN A 91 -5.08 31.94 -25.57
N SER A 92 -5.50 32.62 -24.50
CA SER A 92 -6.00 31.96 -23.28
C SER A 92 -7.28 31.17 -23.57
N PHE A 93 -8.20 31.75 -24.35
CA PHE A 93 -9.42 31.08 -24.78
C PHE A 93 -9.12 29.85 -25.65
N PHE A 94 -8.31 30.01 -26.70
CA PHE A 94 -8.01 28.91 -27.62
C PHE A 94 -7.24 27.77 -26.95
N ALA A 95 -6.35 28.08 -25.99
CA ALA A 95 -5.65 27.06 -25.22
C ALA A 95 -6.63 26.16 -24.44
N LEU A 96 -7.63 26.75 -23.80
CA LEU A 96 -8.67 25.98 -23.10
C LEU A 96 -9.60 25.27 -24.07
N TYR A 97 -10.10 25.98 -25.09
CA TYR A 97 -11.03 25.45 -26.08
C TYR A 97 -10.47 24.20 -26.74
N LYS A 98 -9.23 24.23 -27.21
CA LYS A 98 -8.59 23.08 -27.86
C LYS A 98 -8.50 21.89 -26.90
N ALA A 99 -8.05 22.14 -25.66
CA ALA A 99 -7.89 21.08 -24.66
C ALA A 99 -9.22 20.46 -24.23
N LEU A 100 -10.31 21.22 -24.22
CA LEU A 100 -11.65 20.68 -23.94
C LEU A 100 -12.28 20.00 -25.17
N TYR A 101 -12.02 20.50 -26.37
CA TYR A 101 -12.53 19.92 -27.61
C TYR A 101 -11.95 18.52 -27.87
N GLU A 102 -10.68 18.31 -27.52
CA GLU A 102 -10.01 17.01 -27.59
C GLU A 102 -10.41 16.06 -26.44
N ALA A 103 -11.15 16.55 -25.44
CA ALA A 103 -11.52 15.75 -24.28
C ALA A 103 -12.64 14.75 -24.61
N PRO A 104 -12.48 13.47 -24.27
CA PRO A 104 -13.57 12.51 -24.37
C PRO A 104 -14.64 12.86 -23.33
N ASP A 105 -15.90 12.75 -23.75
CA ASP A 105 -17.05 12.96 -22.87
C ASP A 105 -16.98 12.00 -21.66
N PRO A 106 -16.94 12.52 -20.41
CA PRO A 106 -16.88 11.68 -19.24
C PRO A 106 -18.19 10.96 -18.92
N VAL A 107 -19.35 11.45 -19.38
CA VAL A 107 -20.67 10.94 -18.97
C VAL A 107 -20.85 9.45 -19.32
N PRO A 108 -20.58 8.99 -20.55
CA PRO A 108 -20.75 7.58 -20.90
C PRO A 108 -19.88 6.62 -20.05
N ALA A 109 -18.68 7.05 -19.68
CA ALA A 109 -17.79 6.27 -18.83
C ALA A 109 -18.25 6.24 -17.36
N LEU A 110 -18.81 7.35 -16.86
CA LEU A 110 -19.36 7.44 -15.51
C LEU A 110 -20.64 6.61 -15.38
N ASP A 111 -21.56 6.70 -16.35
CA ASP A 111 -22.77 5.87 -16.37
C ASP A 111 -22.45 4.38 -16.42
N ALA A 112 -21.48 4.01 -17.27
CA ALA A 112 -20.94 2.65 -17.31
C ALA A 112 -20.39 2.19 -15.95
N ALA A 113 -19.66 3.05 -15.24
CA ALA A 113 -19.11 2.75 -13.92
C ALA A 113 -20.21 2.61 -12.85
N LEU A 114 -21.24 3.46 -12.88
CA LEU A 114 -22.39 3.39 -11.97
C LEU A 114 -23.23 2.13 -12.22
N LEU A 115 -23.46 1.79 -13.49
CA LEU A 115 -24.11 0.54 -13.84
C LEU A 115 -23.29 -0.65 -13.35
N LEU A 116 -21.96 -0.62 -13.41
CA LEU A 116 -21.12 -1.68 -12.85
C LEU A 116 -21.27 -1.82 -11.33
N GLU A 117 -21.40 -0.72 -10.60
CA GLU A 117 -21.67 -0.76 -9.15
C GLU A 117 -23.06 -1.34 -8.86
N SER A 118 -24.05 -0.99 -9.70
CA SER A 118 -25.45 -1.43 -9.59
C SER A 118 -25.66 -2.89 -10.02
N THR A 119 -24.91 -3.35 -11.02
CA THR A 119 -25.00 -4.69 -11.63
C THR A 119 -23.93 -5.63 -11.08
N SER A 120 -23.00 -5.13 -10.27
CA SER A 120 -22.23 -5.98 -9.36
C SER A 120 -23.27 -6.57 -8.41
N PRO A 121 -23.61 -7.87 -8.53
CA PRO A 121 -24.39 -8.47 -7.47
C PRO A 121 -23.58 -8.23 -6.21
N ALA A 122 -24.16 -7.57 -5.19
CA ALA A 122 -23.65 -7.67 -3.82
C ALA A 122 -23.18 -9.11 -3.68
N PRO A 123 -21.89 -9.35 -3.37
CA PRO A 123 -21.14 -10.56 -3.78
C PRO A 123 -22.10 -11.72 -3.73
N SER A 124 -22.45 -12.21 -4.94
CA SER A 124 -23.53 -13.16 -5.14
C SER A 124 -23.54 -14.12 -3.96
N SER A 125 -24.71 -14.42 -3.40
CA SER A 125 -24.83 -15.35 -2.27
C SER A 125 -23.96 -16.59 -2.44
N THR A 126 -23.69 -17.02 -3.67
CA THR A 126 -22.70 -18.02 -4.08
C THR A 126 -21.24 -17.76 -3.65
N ASP A 127 -20.66 -16.57 -3.86
CA ASP A 127 -19.28 -16.25 -3.44
C ASP A 127 -19.16 -16.10 -1.93
N LYS A 128 -20.19 -15.55 -1.28
CA LYS A 128 -20.29 -15.56 0.19
C LYS A 128 -20.42 -16.98 0.71
N THR A 129 -21.25 -17.84 0.10
CA THR A 129 -21.39 -19.25 0.48
C THR A 129 -20.09 -20.02 0.25
N GLN A 130 -19.39 -19.82 -0.85
CA GLN A 130 -18.09 -20.47 -1.10
C GLN A 130 -17.01 -20.00 -0.11
N SER A 131 -16.98 -18.70 0.20
CA SER A 131 -16.09 -18.15 1.21
C SER A 131 -16.42 -18.65 2.62
N ILE A 132 -17.71 -18.75 2.97
CA ILE A 132 -18.20 -19.31 4.23
C ILE A 132 -17.87 -20.81 4.31
N ASP A 133 -18.07 -21.58 3.24
CA ASP A 133 -17.75 -23.01 3.17
C ASP A 133 -16.25 -23.27 3.27
N LEU A 134 -15.43 -22.44 2.62
CA LEU A 134 -13.98 -22.50 2.73
C LEU A 134 -13.53 -22.20 4.17
N VAL A 135 -14.08 -21.16 4.80
CA VAL A 135 -13.79 -20.84 6.20
C VAL A 135 -14.25 -21.96 7.13
N ALA A 136 -15.41 -22.58 6.88
CA ALA A 136 -15.91 -23.72 7.65
C ALA A 136 -15.06 -24.98 7.45
N LYS A 137 -14.47 -25.18 6.26
CA LYS A 137 -13.53 -26.27 5.98
C LYS A 137 -12.19 -26.05 6.70
N LEU A 138 -11.63 -24.85 6.60
CA LEU A 138 -10.38 -24.49 7.30
C LEU A 138 -10.52 -24.60 8.83
N ARG A 139 -11.67 -24.20 9.38
CA ARG A 139 -11.96 -24.40 10.82
C ARG A 139 -12.03 -25.87 11.22
N ARG A 140 -12.61 -26.74 10.37
CA ARG A 140 -12.64 -28.19 10.62
C ARG A 140 -11.24 -28.80 10.54
N GLU A 141 -10.43 -28.39 9.56
CA GLU A 141 -9.03 -28.84 9.46
C GLU A 141 -8.22 -28.40 10.68
N LEU A 142 -8.37 -27.15 11.14
CA LEU A 142 -7.72 -26.69 12.38
C LEU A 142 -8.18 -27.48 13.61
N ALA A 143 -9.47 -27.75 13.76
CA ALA A 143 -9.96 -28.56 14.87
C ALA A 143 -9.45 -30.01 14.83
N SER A 144 -9.29 -30.59 13.63
CA SER A 144 -8.67 -31.91 13.45
C SER A 144 -7.21 -31.88 13.87
N TYR A 145 -6.44 -30.88 13.41
CA TYR A 145 -5.04 -30.72 13.80
C TYR A 145 -4.87 -30.49 15.29
N GLU A 146 -5.72 -29.69 15.93
CA GLU A 146 -5.70 -29.50 17.39
C GLU A 146 -5.98 -30.81 18.15
N SER A 147 -6.94 -31.61 17.69
CA SER A 147 -7.24 -32.92 18.31
C SER A 147 -6.10 -33.92 18.11
N GLU A 148 -5.48 -33.95 16.93
CA GLU A 148 -4.31 -34.79 16.67
C GLU A 148 -3.12 -34.37 17.54
N PHE A 149 -2.89 -33.06 17.67
CA PHE A 149 -1.82 -32.53 18.51
C PHE A 149 -2.03 -32.87 20.00
N ALA A 150 -3.27 -32.80 20.48
CA ALA A 150 -3.62 -33.22 21.84
C ALA A 150 -3.37 -34.72 22.05
N SER A 151 -3.70 -35.56 21.07
CA SER A 151 -3.46 -37.00 21.10
C SER A 151 -1.96 -37.32 21.13
N LEU A 152 -1.18 -36.69 20.26
CA LEU A 152 0.28 -36.84 20.22
C LEU A 152 0.92 -36.44 21.56
N LYS A 153 0.49 -35.33 22.15
CA LYS A 153 0.98 -34.90 23.47
C LYS A 153 0.66 -35.92 24.58
N ASN A 154 -0.49 -36.57 24.53
CA ASN A 154 -0.86 -37.62 25.48
C ASN A 154 -0.02 -38.90 25.26
N GLN A 155 0.24 -39.24 24.00
CA GLN A 155 1.15 -40.33 23.66
C GLN A 155 2.57 -40.05 24.16
N ASP A 156 3.09 -38.83 24.01
CA ASP A 156 4.40 -38.44 24.56
C ASP A 156 4.48 -38.62 26.09
N ILE A 157 3.41 -38.28 26.82
CA ILE A 157 3.33 -38.51 28.27
C ILE A 157 3.36 -40.01 28.57
N THR A 158 2.64 -40.81 27.78
CA THR A 158 2.60 -42.27 27.93
C THR A 158 3.95 -42.89 27.66
N ILE A 159 4.65 -42.45 26.61
CA ILE A 159 6.00 -42.91 26.26
C ILE A 159 6.96 -42.62 27.40
N ARG A 160 6.99 -41.39 27.93
CA ARG A 160 7.86 -41.05 29.08
C ARG A 160 7.61 -41.92 30.31
N ASN A 161 6.33 -42.22 30.60
CA ASN A 161 5.99 -43.11 31.71
C ASN A 161 6.45 -44.55 31.47
N LEU A 162 6.33 -45.05 30.24
CA LEU A 162 6.80 -46.38 29.87
C LEU A 162 8.33 -46.46 29.90
N GLU A 163 9.03 -45.44 29.40
CA GLU A 163 10.49 -45.33 29.48
C GLU A 163 10.97 -45.32 30.93
N ALA A 164 10.32 -44.54 31.81
CA ALA A 164 10.63 -44.52 33.24
C ALA A 164 10.42 -45.89 33.91
N LYS A 165 9.37 -46.62 33.50
CA LYS A 165 9.08 -47.97 34.02
C LYS A 165 10.09 -49.00 33.52
N LEU A 166 10.52 -48.92 32.26
CA LEU A 166 11.57 -49.77 31.71
C LEU A 166 12.89 -49.53 32.44
N ALA A 167 13.30 -48.27 32.62
CA ALA A 167 14.51 -47.93 33.36
C ALA A 167 14.46 -48.46 34.82
N ALA A 168 13.31 -48.37 35.49
CA ALA A 168 13.14 -48.91 36.84
C ALA A 168 13.19 -50.46 36.87
N MET A 169 12.64 -51.13 35.86
CA MET A 169 12.77 -52.58 35.73
C MET A 169 14.20 -53.02 35.44
N GLU A 170 14.92 -52.30 34.58
CA GLU A 170 16.33 -52.54 34.28
C GLU A 170 17.20 -52.38 35.53
N ASP A 171 17.05 -51.29 36.28
CA ASP A 171 17.75 -51.04 37.55
C ASP A 171 17.44 -52.12 38.61
N ASN A 172 16.18 -52.56 38.71
CA ASN A 172 15.82 -53.64 39.64
C ASN A 172 16.45 -54.99 39.22
N MET A 173 16.55 -55.24 37.92
CA MET A 173 17.14 -56.46 37.39
C MET A 173 18.68 -56.45 37.54
N GLU A 174 19.32 -55.30 37.33
CA GLU A 174 20.74 -55.06 37.60
C GLU A 174 21.06 -55.36 39.07
N ARG A 175 20.31 -54.76 40.02
CA ARG A 175 20.46 -55.06 41.46
C ARG A 175 20.26 -56.54 41.78
N HIS A 176 19.28 -57.19 41.17
CA HIS A 176 19.04 -58.62 41.36
C HIS A 176 20.20 -59.48 40.86
N VAL A 177 20.84 -59.08 39.76
CA VAL A 177 22.03 -59.74 39.23
C VAL A 177 23.23 -59.48 40.14
N GLU A 178 23.44 -58.24 40.57
CA GLU A 178 24.49 -57.87 41.53
C GLU A 178 24.36 -58.66 42.84
N ASP A 179 23.16 -58.75 43.42
CA ASP A 179 22.88 -59.51 44.65
C ASP A 179 23.20 -61.01 44.45
N LYS A 180 22.80 -61.59 43.31
CA LYS A 180 23.11 -63.00 43.00
C LYS A 180 24.61 -63.23 42.81
N VAL A 181 25.29 -62.34 42.10
CA VAL A 181 26.74 -62.41 41.89
C VAL A 181 27.45 -62.27 43.24
N HIS A 182 27.03 -61.32 44.07
CA HIS A 182 27.59 -61.11 45.40
C HIS A 182 27.40 -62.34 46.31
N ALA A 183 26.20 -62.92 46.32
CA ALA A 183 25.93 -64.16 47.04
C ALA A 183 26.82 -65.32 46.56
N GLN A 184 26.93 -65.51 45.23
CA GLN A 184 27.81 -66.55 44.67
C GLN A 184 29.29 -66.31 44.97
N CYS A 185 29.77 -65.06 44.92
CA CYS A 185 31.14 -64.71 45.30
C CYS A 185 31.40 -64.98 46.79
N SER A 186 30.47 -64.63 47.68
CA SER A 186 30.56 -64.92 49.12
C SER A 186 30.59 -66.43 49.40
N ASP A 187 29.74 -67.21 48.71
CA ASP A 187 29.76 -68.67 48.80
C ASP A 187 31.08 -69.26 48.28
N LEU A 188 31.62 -68.72 47.18
CA LEU A 188 32.93 -69.10 46.65
C LEU A 188 34.06 -68.76 47.63
N GLU A 189 34.06 -67.56 48.23
CA GLU A 189 35.03 -67.17 49.25
C GLU A 189 34.96 -68.07 50.49
N ASN A 190 33.75 -68.41 50.95
CA ASN A 190 33.55 -69.32 52.08
C ASN A 190 34.03 -70.74 51.76
N THR A 191 33.73 -71.25 50.57
CA THR A 191 34.20 -72.59 50.15
C THR A 191 35.72 -72.63 49.96
N LEU A 192 36.33 -71.56 49.44
CA LEU A 192 37.78 -71.41 49.37
C LEU A 192 38.41 -71.34 50.77
N ARG A 193 37.87 -70.53 51.70
CA ARG A 193 38.32 -70.50 53.11
C ARG A 193 38.23 -71.86 53.79
N LEU A 194 37.15 -72.61 53.59
CA LEU A 194 36.99 -73.96 54.11
C LEU A 194 37.96 -74.97 53.49
N ARG A 195 38.38 -74.73 52.23
CA ARG A 195 39.40 -75.55 51.54
C ARG A 195 40.81 -75.20 52.02
N GLU A 196 41.10 -73.92 52.23
CA GLU A 196 42.36 -73.45 52.83
C GLU A 196 42.50 -73.94 54.26
N GLY A 197 41.46 -73.84 55.10
CA GLY A 197 41.47 -74.41 56.46
C GLY A 197 41.68 -75.93 56.49
N ARG A 198 41.11 -76.67 55.53
CA ARG A 198 41.38 -78.11 55.36
C ARG A 198 42.80 -78.40 54.88
N ASN A 199 43.38 -77.55 54.03
CA ASN A 199 44.77 -77.68 53.58
C ASN A 199 45.77 -77.32 54.68
N VAL A 200 45.45 -76.37 55.56
CA VAL A 200 46.23 -76.06 56.77
C VAL A 200 46.18 -77.22 57.76
N LEU A 201 45.03 -77.89 57.95
CA LEU A 201 44.92 -79.13 58.74
C LEU A 201 45.64 -80.35 58.13
N ARG A 202 45.90 -80.35 56.82
CA ARG A 202 46.59 -81.44 56.10
C ARG A 202 48.10 -81.25 55.97
N ARG A 203 48.66 -80.09 56.33
CA ARG A 203 50.12 -79.98 56.54
C ARG A 203 50.43 -80.53 57.92
N PRO A 204 51.17 -81.65 58.04
CA PRO A 204 51.65 -82.09 59.35
C PRO A 204 52.64 -81.03 59.85
N SER A 205 52.47 -80.59 61.09
CA SER A 205 53.58 -80.09 61.90
C SER A 205 54.54 -81.27 62.09
N MET A 206 55.47 -81.43 61.16
CA MET A 206 56.64 -82.27 61.36
C MET A 206 57.62 -81.48 62.23
N LEU A 207 57.96 -82.11 63.35
CA LEU A 207 58.96 -81.77 64.38
C LEU A 207 58.45 -80.91 65.54
#